data_AF-A0A2V7T5G5-F1
#
_entry.id   AF-A0A2V7T5G5-F1
#
_cell.length_a   1.000
_cell.length_b   1.000
_cell.length_c   1.000
_cell.angle_alpha   90.00
_cell.angle_beta   90.00
_cell.angle_gamma   90.00
#
_symmetry.space_group_name_H-M   'P 1'
#
loop_
_entity.id
_entity.type
_entity.pdbx_description
1 polymer ?
#
loop_
_entity_poly.entity_id
_entity_poly.type
_entity_poly.pdbx_seq_one_letter_code
_entity_poly.pdbx_strand_id
1 'polypeptide(L)'
;MARGPSKSTAIIQRLLEERRQYEAWIVRLNSSADATPGNVRARVREDYEARLAAVMEELKAHAESARLAIQEKRHLRGELQKKEALVAEKLTESELRHSVGEFDESQWDQVHQDVLAELVSVREDLQSVEADIQKLEELDALVRNRPAPRAPAPAPEAAPELAPPAPSAPPRPRAQPERASQVDELEFIKSVTEDDTGGAPSPRRASGAQFQPAVPSDPPRAAAPPSQRAANPLPAPVVPDPSAAAGDEEVARTLRCKECGTMNLPTEWYCGQCGGQLDAV
;
A
#
# COMPACT_ATOMS: atom_id res chain seq x y z
N MET A 1 6.37 12.02 6.53
CA MET A 1 7.17 11.85 5.29
C MET A 1 6.69 10.58 4.59
N ALA A 2 6.03 10.67 3.43
CA ALA A 2 5.58 9.48 2.71
C ALA A 2 6.81 8.76 2.14
N ARG A 3 7.18 7.60 2.71
CA ARG A 3 8.12 6.68 2.06
C ARG A 3 7.53 6.30 0.71
N GLY A 4 8.28 6.55 -0.37
CA GLY A 4 7.90 6.14 -1.71
C GLY A 4 7.63 4.63 -1.79
N PRO A 5 6.94 4.16 -2.85
CA PRO A 5 6.62 2.74 -3.00
C PRO A 5 7.90 1.91 -2.93
N SER A 6 7.85 0.81 -2.17
CA SER A 6 8.99 -0.09 -2.06
C SER A 6 9.38 -0.64 -3.43
N LYS A 7 10.66 -1.01 -3.62
CA LYS A 7 11.13 -1.64 -4.87
C LYS A 7 10.26 -2.86 -5.25
N SER A 8 9.83 -3.64 -4.25
CA SER A 8 8.93 -4.79 -4.43
C SER A 8 7.55 -4.36 -4.97
N THR A 9 6.98 -3.28 -4.42
CA THR A 9 5.70 -2.72 -4.89
C THR A 9 5.75 -2.31 -6.36
N ALA A 10 6.83 -1.65 -6.80
CA ALA A 10 7.01 -1.24 -8.18
C ALA A 10 7.12 -2.44 -9.14
N ILE A 11 7.79 -3.51 -8.72
CA ILE A 11 7.91 -4.75 -9.50
C ILE A 11 6.54 -5.42 -9.66
N ILE A 12 5.76 -5.55 -8.58
CA ILE A 12 4.41 -6.13 -8.62
C ILE A 12 3.51 -5.35 -9.58
N GLN A 13 3.53 -4.02 -9.52
CA GLN A 13 2.74 -3.18 -10.43
C GLN A 13 3.10 -3.40 -11.90
N ARG A 14 4.40 -3.50 -12.21
CA ARG A 14 4.88 -3.80 -13.55
C ARG A 14 4.39 -5.17 -14.02
N LEU A 15 4.53 -6.21 -13.20
CA LEU A 15 4.08 -7.57 -13.53
C LEU A 15 2.56 -7.65 -13.72
N LEU A 16 1.77 -6.90 -12.93
CA LEU A 16 0.32 -6.81 -13.12
C LEU A 16 -0.04 -6.16 -14.46
N GLU A 17 0.73 -5.17 -14.91
CA GLU A 17 0.53 -4.55 -16.21
C GLU A 17 0.93 -5.49 -17.35
N GLU A 18 2.08 -6.18 -17.25
CA GLU A 18 2.50 -7.19 -18.22
C GLU A 18 1.45 -8.31 -18.35
N ARG A 19 0.89 -8.78 -17.23
CA ARG A 19 -0.22 -9.75 -17.21
C ARG A 19 -1.41 -9.24 -18.04
N ARG A 20 -1.86 -8.00 -17.79
CA ARG A 20 -2.99 -7.40 -18.52
C ARG A 20 -2.71 -7.30 -20.02
N GLN A 21 -1.48 -6.95 -20.39
CA GLN A 21 -1.07 -6.84 -21.79
C GLN A 21 -1.10 -8.19 -22.51
N TYR A 22 -0.53 -9.24 -21.91
CA TYR A 22 -0.58 -10.59 -22.50
C TYR A 22 -2.02 -11.10 -22.60
N GLU A 23 -2.83 -10.93 -21.57
CA GLU A 23 -4.26 -11.30 -21.61
C GLU A 23 -5.00 -10.55 -22.74
N ALA A 24 -4.76 -9.25 -22.92
CA ALA A 24 -5.36 -8.46 -23.98
C ALA A 24 -4.86 -8.83 -25.39
N TRP A 25 -3.60 -9.23 -25.54
CA TRP A 25 -3.07 -9.75 -26.81
C TRP A 25 -3.70 -11.09 -27.16
N ILE A 26 -3.87 -12.00 -26.19
CA ILE A 26 -4.53 -13.29 -26.39
C ILE A 26 -5.99 -13.09 -26.81
N VAL A 27 -6.74 -12.22 -26.13
CA VAL A 27 -8.13 -11.91 -26.51
C VAL A 27 -8.21 -11.35 -27.94
N ARG A 28 -7.35 -10.39 -28.28
CA ARG A 28 -7.30 -9.82 -29.63
C ARG A 28 -6.98 -10.88 -30.69
N LEU A 29 -5.98 -11.72 -30.43
CA LEU A 29 -5.59 -12.83 -31.31
C LEU A 29 -6.74 -13.81 -31.54
N ASN A 30 -7.53 -14.09 -30.51
CA ASN A 30 -8.69 -14.97 -30.57
C ASN A 30 -9.88 -14.35 -31.33
N SER A 31 -10.04 -13.03 -31.27
CA SER A 31 -11.11 -12.30 -31.98
C SER A 31 -10.76 -11.95 -33.43
N SER A 32 -9.47 -11.95 -33.80
CA SER A 32 -9.01 -11.57 -35.14
C SER A 32 -9.46 -12.56 -36.21
N ALA A 33 -9.96 -12.06 -37.34
CA ALA A 33 -10.43 -12.87 -38.46
C ALA A 33 -9.31 -13.72 -39.12
N ASP A 34 -9.71 -14.78 -39.83
CA ASP A 34 -8.89 -15.83 -40.44
C ASP A 34 -8.07 -15.44 -41.68
N ALA A 35 -7.35 -14.32 -41.60
CA ALA A 35 -6.36 -13.96 -42.62
C ALA A 35 -5.04 -14.73 -42.47
N THR A 36 -4.74 -15.25 -41.27
CA THR A 36 -3.46 -15.90 -40.94
C THR A 36 -3.64 -17.42 -40.81
N PRO A 37 -2.71 -18.25 -41.32
CA PRO A 37 -2.74 -19.70 -41.13
C PRO A 37 -2.85 -20.10 -39.66
N GLY A 38 -3.72 -21.08 -39.36
CA GLY A 38 -4.04 -21.48 -37.99
C GLY A 38 -2.83 -21.95 -37.18
N ASN A 39 -1.85 -22.61 -37.82
CA ASN A 39 -0.61 -23.04 -37.16
C ASN A 39 0.29 -21.88 -36.70
N VAL A 40 0.35 -20.78 -37.45
CA VAL A 40 1.10 -19.58 -37.06
C VAL A 40 0.41 -18.91 -35.88
N ARG A 41 -0.92 -18.79 -35.93
CA ARG A 41 -1.72 -18.25 -34.82
C ARG A 41 -1.56 -19.07 -33.54
N ALA A 42 -1.60 -20.40 -33.65
CA ALA A 42 -1.43 -21.31 -32.52
C ALA A 42 -0.07 -21.09 -31.83
N ARG A 43 1.03 -21.03 -32.60
CA ARG A 43 2.37 -20.77 -32.04
C ARG A 43 2.48 -19.42 -31.32
N VAL A 44 1.92 -18.36 -31.90
CA VAL A 44 1.92 -17.03 -31.25
C VAL A 44 1.08 -17.03 -29.98
N ARG A 45 -0.06 -17.73 -29.99
CA ARG A 45 -0.88 -17.91 -28.79
C ARG A 45 -0.10 -18.65 -27.69
N GLU A 46 0.53 -19.77 -28.03
CA GLU A 46 1.33 -20.56 -27.09
C GLU A 46 2.47 -19.75 -26.48
N ASP A 47 3.16 -18.89 -27.26
CA ASP A 47 4.18 -17.97 -26.76
C ASP A 47 3.61 -16.95 -25.76
N TYR A 48 2.47 -16.32 -26.06
CA TYR A 48 1.82 -15.40 -25.13
C TYR A 48 1.29 -16.10 -23.87
N GLU A 49 0.74 -17.31 -24.00
CA GLU A 49 0.29 -18.12 -22.88
C GLU A 49 1.46 -18.54 -21.98
N ALA A 50 2.59 -18.93 -22.57
CA ALA A 50 3.81 -19.27 -21.83
C ALA A 50 4.38 -18.06 -21.07
N ARG A 51 4.43 -16.87 -21.70
CA ARG A 51 4.87 -15.64 -21.02
C ARG A 51 3.89 -15.21 -19.93
N LEU A 52 2.59 -15.32 -20.17
CA LEU A 52 1.57 -15.06 -19.16
C LEU A 52 1.73 -16.00 -17.96
N ALA A 53 2.00 -17.29 -18.20
CA ALA A 53 2.25 -18.26 -17.14
C ALA A 53 3.49 -17.88 -16.31
N ALA A 54 4.60 -17.49 -16.96
CA ALA A 54 5.80 -17.03 -16.26
C ALA A 54 5.53 -15.80 -15.37
N VAL A 55 4.86 -14.77 -15.90
CA VAL A 55 4.48 -13.57 -15.13
C VAL A 55 3.56 -13.94 -13.94
N MET A 56 2.63 -14.88 -14.12
CA MET A 56 1.77 -15.33 -13.04
C MET A 56 2.54 -16.05 -11.92
N GLU A 57 3.56 -16.85 -12.25
CA GLU A 57 4.42 -17.49 -11.24
C GLU A 57 5.25 -16.45 -10.47
N GLU A 58 5.81 -15.44 -11.14
CA GLU A 58 6.52 -14.34 -10.48
C GLU A 58 5.59 -13.56 -9.55
N LEU A 59 4.38 -13.24 -10.00
CA LEU A 59 3.36 -12.58 -9.16
C LEU A 59 3.01 -13.42 -7.91
N LYS A 60 2.89 -14.75 -8.05
CA LYS A 60 2.65 -15.65 -6.91
C LYS A 60 3.81 -15.58 -5.90
N ALA A 61 5.06 -15.65 -6.37
CA ALA A 61 6.22 -15.57 -5.50
C ALA A 61 6.27 -14.24 -4.72
N HIS A 62 5.97 -13.13 -5.38
CA HIS A 62 5.85 -11.83 -4.72
C HIS A 62 4.68 -11.75 -3.73
N ALA A 63 3.54 -12.38 -4.04
CA ALA A 63 2.40 -12.44 -3.13
C ALA A 63 2.70 -13.26 -1.87
N GLU A 64 3.39 -14.40 -1.98
CA GLU A 64 3.82 -15.15 -0.80
C GLU A 64 4.80 -14.35 0.06
N SER A 65 5.76 -13.66 -0.56
CA SER A 65 6.66 -12.76 0.15
C SER A 65 5.90 -11.63 0.87
N ALA A 66 4.87 -11.05 0.24
CA ALA A 66 4.01 -10.04 0.86
C ALA A 66 3.23 -10.62 2.07
N ARG A 67 2.72 -11.85 1.98
CA ARG A 67 2.01 -12.51 3.09
C ARG A 67 2.91 -12.77 4.29
N LEU A 68 4.15 -13.19 4.06
CA LEU A 68 5.13 -13.36 5.14
C LEU A 68 5.43 -12.01 5.82
N ALA A 69 5.64 -10.94 5.03
CA ALA A 69 5.83 -9.61 5.57
C ALA A 69 4.61 -9.11 6.37
N ILE A 70 3.38 -9.40 5.92
CA ILE A 70 2.16 -9.10 6.68
C ILE A 70 2.15 -9.81 8.03
N GLN A 71 2.52 -11.09 8.08
CA GLN A 71 2.56 -11.86 9.33
C GLN A 71 3.58 -11.26 10.31
N GLU A 72 4.78 -10.94 9.85
CA GLU A 72 5.82 -10.29 10.65
C GLU A 72 5.35 -8.93 11.20
N LYS A 73 4.74 -8.10 10.34
CA LYS A 73 4.21 -6.79 10.75
C LYS A 73 3.05 -6.91 11.74
N ARG A 74 2.18 -7.91 11.59
CA ARG A 74 1.10 -8.18 12.56
C ARG A 74 1.65 -8.60 13.92
N HIS A 75 2.72 -9.38 13.95
CA HIS A 75 3.43 -9.69 15.20
C HIS A 75 3.98 -8.41 15.84
N LEU A 76 4.70 -7.58 15.08
CA LEU A 76 5.22 -6.30 15.56
C LEU A 76 4.12 -5.38 16.09
N ARG A 77 2.99 -5.28 15.39
CA ARG A 77 1.82 -4.52 15.86
C ARG A 77 1.34 -5.04 17.22
N GLY A 78 1.28 -6.35 17.41
CA GLY A 78 0.90 -6.95 18.69
C GLY A 78 1.87 -6.57 19.83
N GLU A 79 3.18 -6.56 19.55
CA GLU A 79 4.18 -6.13 20.53
C GLU A 79 4.07 -4.63 20.86
N LEU A 80 3.83 -3.79 19.86
CA LEU A 80 3.60 -2.36 20.06
C LEU A 80 2.30 -2.07 20.82
N GLN A 81 1.22 -2.84 20.59
CA GLN A 81 -0.03 -2.72 21.36
C GLN A 81 0.18 -3.07 22.84
N LYS A 82 0.97 -4.12 23.14
CA LYS A 82 1.35 -4.43 24.53
C LYS A 82 2.15 -3.29 25.14
N LYS A 83 3.11 -2.73 24.39
CA LYS A 83 3.90 -1.58 24.86
C LYS A 83 3.02 -0.36 25.11
N GLU A 84 2.06 -0.07 24.22
CA GLU A 84 1.10 1.02 24.39
C GLU A 84 0.32 0.85 25.70
N ALA A 85 -0.19 -0.35 25.97
CA ALA A 85 -0.90 -0.64 27.22
C ALA A 85 -0.02 -0.40 28.45
N LEU A 86 1.23 -0.87 28.44
CA LEU A 86 2.17 -0.68 29.54
C LEU A 86 2.52 0.81 29.77
N VAL A 87 2.70 1.59 28.71
CA VAL A 87 2.98 3.03 28.82
C VAL A 87 1.73 3.80 29.28
N ALA A 88 0.54 3.38 28.85
CA ALA A 88 -0.72 3.95 29.34
C ALA A 88 -0.95 3.64 30.82
N GLU A 89 -0.66 2.42 31.27
CA GLU A 89 -0.67 2.05 32.70
C GLU A 89 0.32 2.91 33.49
N LYS A 90 1.57 3.05 33.00
CA LYS A 90 2.59 3.92 33.60
C LYS A 90 2.14 5.37 33.70
N LEU A 91 1.40 5.89 32.70
CA LEU A 91 0.81 7.22 32.76
C LEU A 91 -0.17 7.32 33.93
N THR A 92 -1.14 6.40 34.01
CA THR A 92 -2.13 6.40 35.11
C THR A 92 -1.49 6.20 36.48
N GLU A 93 -0.45 5.39 36.58
CA GLU A 93 0.33 5.20 37.82
C GLU A 93 1.05 6.49 38.21
N SER A 94 1.69 7.18 37.25
CA SER A 94 2.38 8.44 37.51
C SER A 94 1.42 9.55 37.96
N GLU A 95 0.24 9.64 37.34
CA GLU A 95 -0.83 10.56 37.74
C GLU A 95 -1.29 10.29 39.18
N LEU A 96 -1.48 9.01 39.54
CA LEU A 96 -1.84 8.63 40.89
C LEU A 96 -0.74 9.02 41.91
N ARG A 97 0.53 8.76 41.60
CA ARG A 97 1.66 9.13 42.49
C ARG A 97 1.77 10.63 42.71
N HIS A 98 1.57 11.43 41.66
CA HIS A 98 1.50 12.88 41.79
C HIS A 98 0.32 13.30 42.66
N SER A 99 -0.87 12.70 42.47
CA SER A 99 -2.06 13.02 43.30
C SER A 99 -1.88 12.70 44.79
N VAL A 100 -1.07 11.68 45.12
CA VAL A 100 -0.70 11.32 46.50
C VAL A 100 0.40 12.25 47.05
N GLY A 101 1.03 13.06 46.19
CA GLY A 101 2.09 14.01 46.55
C GLY A 101 3.50 13.41 46.56
N GLU A 102 3.71 12.25 45.92
CA GLU A 102 5.06 11.66 45.79
C GLU A 102 5.97 12.49 44.87
N PHE A 103 5.37 13.17 43.88
CA PHE A 103 6.07 14.06 42.95
C PHE A 103 5.73 15.51 43.25
N ASP A 104 6.76 16.34 43.38
CA ASP A 104 6.59 17.80 43.27
C ASP A 104 6.25 18.21 41.83
N GLU A 105 5.81 19.46 41.64
CA GLU A 105 5.38 19.96 40.32
C GLU A 105 6.48 19.81 39.25
N SER A 106 7.75 20.04 39.59
CA SER A 106 8.84 19.96 38.60
C SER A 106 9.16 18.52 38.20
N GLN A 107 9.13 17.59 39.16
CA GLN A 107 9.27 16.16 38.91
C GLN A 107 8.09 15.63 38.10
N TRP A 108 6.87 16.08 38.45
CA TRP A 108 5.65 15.72 37.77
C TRP A 108 5.67 16.16 36.31
N ASP A 109 5.97 17.43 36.04
CA ASP A 109 6.03 17.97 34.68
C ASP A 109 6.99 17.14 33.81
N GLN A 110 8.17 16.80 34.33
CA GLN A 110 9.15 16.00 33.60
C GLN A 110 8.65 14.58 33.35
N VAL A 111 8.21 13.87 34.39
CA VAL A 111 7.75 12.47 34.27
C VAL A 111 6.53 12.37 33.35
N HIS A 112 5.58 13.29 33.49
CA HIS A 112 4.37 13.33 32.67
C HIS A 112 4.71 13.60 31.20
N GLN A 113 5.59 14.57 30.92
CA GLN A 113 6.05 14.84 29.56
C GLN A 113 6.77 13.64 28.95
N ASP A 114 7.66 12.97 29.68
CA ASP A 114 8.40 11.82 29.18
C ASP A 114 7.49 10.63 28.86
N VAL A 115 6.51 10.33 29.73
CA VAL A 115 5.54 9.25 29.50
C VAL A 115 4.61 9.57 28.34
N LEU A 116 4.15 10.82 28.22
CA LEU A 116 3.33 11.24 27.08
C LEU A 116 4.11 11.17 25.76
N ALA A 117 5.38 11.60 25.75
CA ALA A 117 6.25 11.50 24.58
C ALA A 117 6.46 10.04 24.16
N GLU A 118 6.69 9.14 25.13
CA GLU A 118 6.79 7.70 24.86
C GLU A 118 5.48 7.14 24.29
N LEU A 119 4.32 7.52 24.86
CA LEU A 119 3.01 7.05 24.38
C LEU A 119 2.71 7.52 22.96
N VAL A 120 3.01 8.78 22.64
CA VAL A 120 2.85 9.33 21.28
C VAL A 120 3.76 8.58 20.30
N SER A 121 5.03 8.38 20.63
CA SER A 121 5.96 7.63 19.79
C SER A 121 5.47 6.21 19.48
N VAL A 122 4.98 5.47 20.49
CA VAL A 122 4.45 4.11 20.29
C VAL A 122 3.21 4.11 19.39
N ARG A 123 2.34 5.12 19.52
CA ARG A 123 1.14 5.27 18.68
C ARG A 123 1.48 5.61 17.24
N GLU A 124 2.47 6.47 17.01
CA GLU A 124 2.96 6.78 15.66
C GLU A 124 3.57 5.54 14.99
N ASP A 125 4.33 4.74 15.73
CA ASP A 125 4.87 3.46 15.25
C ASP A 125 3.74 2.48 14.90
N LEU A 126 2.71 2.38 15.75
CA LEU A 126 1.52 1.56 15.48
C LEU A 126 0.83 1.98 14.19
N GLN A 127 0.55 3.28 14.02
CA GLN A 127 -0.07 3.82 12.82
C GLN A 127 0.77 3.52 11.57
N SER A 128 2.10 3.65 11.66
CA SER A 128 2.98 3.33 10.54
C SER A 128 2.93 1.86 10.17
N VAL A 129 2.94 0.95 11.16
CA VAL A 129 2.88 -0.50 10.93
C VAL A 129 1.52 -0.90 10.34
N GLU A 130 0.43 -0.32 10.83
CA GLU A 130 -0.91 -0.57 10.30
C GLU A 130 -1.06 -0.10 8.85
N ALA A 131 -0.56 1.09 8.52
CA ALA A 131 -0.55 1.59 7.15
C ALA A 131 0.26 0.69 6.20
N ASP A 132 1.37 0.12 6.68
CA ASP A 132 2.18 -0.80 5.88
C ASP A 132 1.51 -2.17 5.70
N ILE A 133 0.82 -2.69 6.72
CA ILE A 133 0.00 -3.90 6.61
C ILE A 133 -1.08 -3.70 5.55
N GLN A 134 -1.82 -2.59 5.60
CA GLN A 134 -2.90 -2.29 4.65
C GLN A 134 -2.38 -2.25 3.20
N LYS A 135 -1.27 -1.55 2.95
CA LYS A 135 -0.65 -1.50 1.61
C LYS A 135 -0.26 -2.89 1.10
N LEU A 136 0.31 -3.74 1.95
CA LEU A 136 0.69 -5.10 1.55
C LEU A 136 -0.54 -5.97 1.29
N GLU A 137 -1.61 -5.82 2.08
CA GLU A 137 -2.88 -6.51 1.88
C GLU A 137 -3.55 -6.10 0.56
N GLU A 138 -3.52 -4.81 0.22
CA GLU A 138 -3.98 -4.30 -1.07
C GLU A 138 -3.21 -4.92 -2.24
N LEU A 139 -1.88 -5.02 -2.14
CA LEU A 139 -1.04 -5.65 -3.16
C LEU A 139 -1.35 -7.14 -3.31
N ASP A 140 -1.46 -7.89 -2.22
CA ASP A 140 -1.84 -9.31 -2.26
C ASP A 140 -3.26 -9.50 -2.81
N ALA A 141 -4.18 -8.58 -2.53
CA ALA A 141 -5.52 -8.57 -3.13
C ALA A 141 -5.48 -8.33 -4.64
N LEU A 142 -4.64 -7.41 -5.14
CA LEU A 142 -4.47 -7.16 -6.57
C LEU A 142 -3.88 -8.36 -7.31
N VAL A 143 -3.00 -9.14 -6.66
CA VAL A 143 -2.47 -10.37 -7.26
C VAL A 143 -3.53 -11.48 -7.29
N ARG A 144 -4.27 -11.67 -6.20
CA ARG A 144 -5.33 -12.70 -6.10
C ARG A 144 -6.52 -12.41 -7.03
N ASN A 145 -6.98 -11.17 -7.06
CA ASN A 145 -8.13 -10.81 -7.86
C ASN A 145 -7.70 -10.57 -9.31
N ARG A 146 -7.97 -11.55 -10.16
CA ARG A 146 -8.00 -11.31 -11.61
C ARG A 146 -9.17 -10.36 -11.90
N PRO A 147 -8.97 -9.20 -12.54
CA PRO A 147 -10.08 -8.47 -13.12
C PRO A 147 -10.66 -9.37 -14.22
N ALA A 148 -11.74 -10.09 -13.90
CA ALA A 148 -12.49 -10.79 -14.93
C ALA A 148 -13.05 -9.71 -15.87
N PRO A 149 -12.93 -9.86 -17.20
CA PRO A 149 -13.70 -9.02 -18.10
C PRO A 149 -15.17 -9.20 -17.70
N ARG A 150 -15.82 -8.10 -17.29
CA ARG A 150 -17.25 -8.06 -17.00
C ARG A 150 -17.96 -8.54 -18.27
N ALA A 151 -18.38 -9.80 -18.28
CA ALA A 151 -19.29 -10.29 -19.28
C ALA A 151 -20.50 -9.33 -19.29
N PRO A 152 -21.01 -8.91 -20.45
CA PRO A 152 -22.25 -8.16 -20.48
C PRO A 152 -23.27 -8.95 -19.68
N ALA A 153 -23.89 -8.28 -18.69
CA ALA A 153 -24.96 -8.88 -17.92
C ALA A 153 -25.97 -9.46 -18.91
N PRO A 154 -26.44 -10.72 -18.73
CA PRO A 154 -27.53 -11.21 -19.55
C PRO A 154 -28.66 -10.19 -19.46
N ALA A 155 -29.14 -9.74 -20.62
CA ALA A 155 -30.31 -8.90 -20.70
C ALA A 155 -31.42 -9.55 -19.86
N PRO A 156 -32.20 -8.78 -19.08
CA PRO A 156 -33.26 -9.35 -18.27
C PRO A 156 -34.21 -10.12 -19.19
N GLU A 157 -34.15 -11.44 -19.08
CA GLU A 157 -35.08 -12.37 -19.69
C GLU A 157 -36.46 -12.00 -19.16
N ALA A 158 -37.36 -11.67 -20.06
CA ALA A 158 -38.70 -11.22 -19.77
C ALA A 158 -39.39 -12.20 -18.81
N ALA A 159 -39.71 -11.73 -17.61
CA ALA A 159 -40.53 -12.46 -16.68
C ALA A 159 -41.88 -12.81 -17.35
N PRO A 160 -42.36 -14.06 -17.30
CA PRO A 160 -43.69 -14.38 -17.76
C PRO A 160 -44.72 -13.71 -16.84
N GLU A 161 -45.66 -13.08 -17.52
CA GLU A 161 -46.81 -12.32 -17.04
C GLU A 161 -47.63 -13.09 -15.98
N LEU A 162 -47.91 -12.41 -14.87
CA LEU A 162 -48.70 -12.87 -13.74
C LEU A 162 -50.16 -13.15 -14.16
N ALA A 163 -50.65 -14.35 -13.86
CA ALA A 163 -52.08 -14.66 -13.89
C ALA A 163 -52.81 -14.09 -12.65
N PRO A 164 -54.09 -13.69 -12.76
CA PRO A 164 -54.81 -12.98 -11.70
C PRO A 164 -55.35 -13.94 -10.61
N PRO A 165 -55.46 -13.52 -9.32
CA PRO A 165 -56.09 -14.31 -8.28
C PRO A 165 -57.61 -14.09 -8.23
N ALA A 166 -58.36 -15.18 -8.08
CA ALA A 166 -59.79 -15.16 -7.75
C ALA A 166 -60.03 -15.04 -6.23
N PRO A 167 -61.21 -14.54 -5.80
CA PRO A 167 -61.43 -14.03 -4.43
C PRO A 167 -62.13 -15.03 -3.50
N SER A 168 -62.00 -14.80 -2.18
CA SER A 168 -63.06 -14.83 -1.14
C SER A 168 -62.70 -15.60 0.15
N ALA A 169 -62.49 -14.88 1.25
CA ALA A 169 -62.99 -15.20 2.59
C ALA A 169 -62.80 -14.00 3.55
N PRO A 170 -63.79 -13.63 4.40
CA PRO A 170 -63.69 -12.49 5.31
C PRO A 170 -63.01 -12.85 6.65
N PRO A 171 -62.30 -11.90 7.31
CA PRO A 171 -61.58 -12.15 8.56
C PRO A 171 -62.46 -11.93 9.81
N ARG A 172 -62.21 -12.72 10.86
CA ARG A 172 -62.65 -12.44 12.24
C ARG A 172 -61.69 -11.45 12.91
N PRO A 173 -62.17 -10.57 13.82
CA PRO A 173 -61.34 -9.54 14.43
C PRO A 173 -60.53 -10.11 15.61
N ARG A 174 -59.24 -9.79 15.66
CA ARG A 174 -58.42 -9.92 16.88
C ARG A 174 -57.64 -8.63 17.10
N ALA A 175 -57.48 -8.35 18.39
CA ALA A 175 -57.14 -7.09 19.01
C ALA A 175 -55.78 -6.51 18.62
N GLN A 176 -55.71 -5.18 18.66
CA GLN A 176 -54.51 -4.35 18.55
C GLN A 176 -53.53 -4.63 19.70
N PRO A 177 -52.24 -4.41 19.45
CA PRO A 177 -51.50 -3.55 20.37
C PRO A 177 -50.76 -2.43 19.63
N GLU A 178 -50.99 -1.23 20.16
CA GLU A 178 -50.03 -0.16 20.46
C GLU A 178 -49.09 0.36 19.37
N ARG A 179 -49.32 1.63 19.05
CA ARG A 179 -48.43 2.55 18.33
C ARG A 179 -47.15 2.74 19.15
N ALA A 180 -46.01 2.35 18.60
CA ALA A 180 -44.71 2.87 18.96
C ALA A 180 -44.16 3.67 17.76
N SER A 181 -44.09 4.98 17.97
CA SER A 181 -43.30 6.01 17.28
C SER A 181 -42.52 5.57 16.01
N GLN A 182 -43.06 5.94 14.85
CA GLN A 182 -42.22 6.23 13.69
C GLN A 182 -41.56 7.58 13.95
N VAL A 183 -40.27 7.55 14.28
CA VAL A 183 -39.42 8.73 14.30
C VAL A 183 -39.28 9.22 12.86
N ASP A 184 -39.75 10.44 12.60
CA ASP A 184 -39.68 11.10 11.31
C ASP A 184 -38.24 11.57 11.06
N GLU A 185 -37.45 10.76 10.35
CA GLU A 185 -36.07 11.06 9.97
C GLU A 185 -35.94 12.30 9.05
N LEU A 186 -37.04 12.88 8.59
CA LEU A 186 -37.05 14.10 7.77
C LEU A 186 -37.18 15.40 8.58
N GLU A 187 -37.55 15.34 9.86
CA GLU A 187 -37.48 16.51 10.77
C GLU A 187 -36.06 16.71 11.33
N PHE A 188 -35.28 15.64 11.49
CA PHE A 188 -33.86 15.72 11.90
C PHE A 188 -32.97 16.38 10.83
N ILE A 189 -33.17 16.06 9.55
CA ILE A 189 -32.38 16.68 8.47
C ILE A 189 -32.72 18.17 8.33
N LYS A 190 -33.96 18.58 8.65
CA LYS A 190 -34.37 19.99 8.66
C LYS A 190 -33.75 20.79 9.81
N SER A 191 -33.55 20.19 10.99
CA SER A 191 -32.97 20.91 12.14
C SER A 191 -31.46 21.13 12.06
N VAL A 192 -30.75 20.47 11.13
CA VAL A 192 -29.29 20.64 10.92
C VAL A 192 -28.96 21.71 9.87
N THR A 193 -29.97 22.28 9.19
CA THR A 193 -29.75 23.26 8.11
C THR A 193 -30.43 24.62 8.30
N GLU A 194 -31.16 24.84 9.39
CA GLU A 194 -31.84 26.12 9.67
C GLU A 194 -31.47 26.69 11.05
N ASP A 195 -30.25 27.20 11.18
CA ASP A 195 -29.90 28.35 12.03
C ASP A 195 -28.54 28.93 11.61
N ASP A 196 -28.52 29.71 10.52
CA ASP A 196 -27.74 30.94 10.49
C ASP A 196 -28.48 31.97 9.63
N THR A 197 -28.83 33.06 10.29
CA THR A 197 -29.72 34.09 9.80
C THR A 197 -28.90 35.18 9.12
N GLY A 198 -29.20 35.43 7.86
CA GLY A 198 -29.14 36.80 7.31
C GLY A 198 -28.27 36.98 6.06
N GLY A 199 -28.94 37.15 4.92
CA GLY A 199 -28.35 37.86 3.79
C GLY A 199 -28.83 37.41 2.41
N ALA A 200 -30.06 37.77 2.02
CA ALA A 200 -30.43 37.92 0.61
C ALA A 200 -30.40 39.44 0.28
N PRO A 201 -30.15 39.92 -0.97
CA PRO A 201 -30.84 39.49 -2.21
C PRO A 201 -29.89 39.45 -3.45
N SER A 202 -30.19 39.08 -4.70
CA SER A 202 -31.35 38.72 -5.52
C SER A 202 -30.82 38.04 -6.81
N PRO A 203 -31.58 37.18 -7.52
CA PRO A 203 -31.19 36.65 -8.82
C PRO A 203 -31.76 37.49 -9.98
N ARG A 204 -30.93 37.89 -10.95
CA ARG A 204 -31.34 38.26 -12.33
C ARG A 204 -30.13 38.60 -13.23
N ARG A 205 -29.78 37.71 -14.16
CA ARG A 205 -29.91 37.89 -15.62
C ARG A 205 -29.07 36.85 -16.37
N ALA A 206 -29.74 36.22 -17.31
CA ALA A 206 -29.17 35.51 -18.43
C ALA A 206 -28.38 36.43 -19.37
N SER A 207 -27.55 35.78 -20.21
CA SER A 207 -26.78 36.22 -21.39
C SER A 207 -25.29 35.93 -21.15
N GLY A 208 -24.66 34.95 -21.78
CA GLY A 208 -24.67 34.66 -23.21
C GLY A 208 -23.62 35.54 -23.89
N ALA A 209 -22.35 35.13 -23.88
CA ALA A 209 -21.30 35.54 -24.83
C ALA A 209 -19.91 34.99 -24.45
N GLN A 210 -19.31 34.24 -25.39
CA GLN A 210 -17.89 34.27 -25.77
C GLN A 210 -16.86 33.67 -24.77
N PHE A 211 -16.65 32.36 -24.92
CA PHE A 211 -15.40 31.69 -24.52
C PHE A 211 -14.30 32.05 -25.54
N GLN A 212 -13.25 32.73 -25.11
CA GLN A 212 -12.02 32.96 -25.90
C GLN A 212 -10.84 32.39 -25.11
N PRO A 213 -10.12 31.37 -25.63
CA PRO A 213 -8.88 30.90 -25.02
C PRO A 213 -7.76 31.91 -25.27
N ALA A 214 -7.09 32.36 -24.21
CA ALA A 214 -5.86 33.12 -24.32
C ALA A 214 -4.73 32.21 -24.86
N VAL A 215 -4.20 32.56 -26.03
CA VAL A 215 -2.96 32.00 -26.61
C VAL A 215 -1.74 32.66 -25.97
N PRO A 216 -0.83 31.92 -25.32
CA PRO A 216 0.47 32.45 -24.92
C PRO A 216 1.39 32.63 -26.14
N SER A 217 1.96 33.82 -26.27
CA SER A 217 2.86 34.23 -27.35
C SER A 217 4.28 33.66 -27.21
N ASP A 218 4.98 33.59 -28.34
CA ASP A 218 6.35 33.06 -28.56
C ASP A 218 7.46 33.55 -27.61
N PRO A 219 8.54 32.76 -27.43
CA PRO A 219 9.66 33.05 -26.53
C PRO A 219 10.70 34.01 -27.16
N PRO A 220 11.45 34.79 -26.34
CA PRO A 220 12.53 35.62 -26.85
C PRO A 220 13.81 34.82 -27.16
N ARG A 221 14.48 35.37 -28.17
CA ARG A 221 15.66 34.92 -28.90
C ARG A 221 16.96 34.95 -28.08
N ALA A 222 17.82 34.00 -28.42
CA ALA A 222 19.14 33.73 -27.88
C ALA A 222 20.12 34.92 -27.82
N ALA A 223 20.90 34.97 -26.74
CA ALA A 223 22.19 35.64 -26.65
C ALA A 223 23.30 34.60 -26.44
N ALA A 224 24.30 34.61 -27.32
CA ALA A 224 25.47 33.73 -27.27
C ALA A 224 26.53 34.25 -26.28
N PRO A 225 27.28 33.37 -25.58
CA PRO A 225 28.57 33.72 -24.98
C PRO A 225 29.76 33.33 -25.88
N PRO A 226 30.93 33.97 -25.70
CA PRO A 226 32.07 33.84 -26.59
C PRO A 226 32.90 32.57 -26.36
N SER A 227 33.47 32.10 -27.47
CA SER A 227 34.44 31.00 -27.55
C SER A 227 35.72 31.29 -26.78
N GLN A 228 36.13 30.39 -25.87
CA GLN A 228 37.50 30.32 -25.37
C GLN A 228 37.99 28.87 -25.26
N ARG A 229 39.01 28.59 -26.08
CA ARG A 229 40.18 27.70 -25.91
C ARG A 229 39.99 26.27 -25.38
N ALA A 230 40.44 25.35 -26.23
CA ALA A 230 40.80 23.97 -25.92
C ALA A 230 41.71 23.83 -24.70
N ALA A 231 41.33 22.94 -23.79
CA ALA A 231 42.18 22.29 -22.81
C ALA A 231 41.84 20.78 -22.80
N ASN A 232 42.88 19.95 -22.69
CA ASN A 232 42.90 18.50 -22.85
C ASN A 232 41.80 17.75 -22.06
N PRO A 233 41.27 16.62 -22.58
CA PRO A 233 40.34 15.78 -21.84
C PRO A 233 41.04 15.11 -20.65
N LEU A 234 40.46 15.24 -19.47
CA LEU A 234 40.77 14.46 -18.29
C LEU A 234 40.32 13.00 -18.52
N PRO A 235 41.08 11.98 -18.06
CA PRO A 235 40.68 10.58 -18.17
C PRO A 235 39.44 10.28 -17.32
N ALA A 236 38.54 9.46 -17.86
CA ALA A 236 37.32 9.02 -17.21
C ALA A 236 37.60 8.24 -15.91
N PRO A 237 36.75 8.36 -14.88
CA PRO A 237 36.86 7.51 -13.70
C PRO A 237 36.53 6.06 -14.10
N VAL A 238 37.44 5.14 -13.78
CA VAL A 238 37.24 3.69 -13.92
C VAL A 238 36.14 3.28 -12.95
N VAL A 239 34.95 2.99 -13.49
CA VAL A 239 33.87 2.32 -12.77
C VAL A 239 34.08 0.82 -12.98
N PRO A 240 34.26 -0.01 -11.93
CA PRO A 240 34.34 -1.44 -12.10
C PRO A 240 32.97 -2.01 -12.55
N ASP A 241 33.06 -2.89 -13.55
CA ASP A 241 32.00 -3.65 -14.20
C ASP A 241 31.28 -4.58 -13.19
N PRO A 242 29.93 -4.63 -13.15
CA PRO A 242 29.19 -5.51 -12.24
C PRO A 242 29.20 -6.99 -12.65
N SER A 243 29.99 -7.40 -13.65
CA SER A 243 30.07 -8.80 -14.08
C SER A 243 31.20 -9.61 -13.43
N ALA A 244 31.62 -9.26 -12.20
CA ALA A 244 32.63 -10.00 -11.42
C ALA A 244 32.18 -10.32 -9.97
N ALA A 245 30.88 -10.50 -9.71
CA ALA A 245 30.38 -10.99 -8.42
C ALA A 245 30.15 -12.52 -8.42
N ALA A 246 31.09 -13.25 -9.01
CA ALA A 246 31.21 -14.70 -8.88
C ALA A 246 32.61 -15.00 -8.32
N GLY A 247 32.67 -15.16 -6.99
CA GLY A 247 33.84 -15.66 -6.26
C GLY A 247 34.73 -14.56 -5.67
N ASP A 248 34.56 -14.29 -4.37
CA ASP A 248 35.65 -13.86 -3.50
C ASP A 248 35.29 -14.24 -2.05
N GLU A 249 35.62 -15.50 -1.73
CA GLU A 249 35.55 -16.10 -0.40
C GLU A 249 36.84 -15.84 0.40
N GLU A 250 37.49 -14.69 0.21
CA GLU A 250 38.80 -14.41 0.81
C GLU A 250 38.81 -13.08 1.59
N VAL A 251 37.88 -12.93 2.54
CA VAL A 251 38.15 -12.08 3.70
C VAL A 251 39.21 -12.80 4.52
N ALA A 252 40.45 -12.28 4.50
CA ALA A 252 41.60 -12.92 5.11
C ALA A 252 41.33 -13.28 6.58
N ARG A 253 41.23 -14.58 6.87
CA ARG A 253 41.09 -15.11 8.23
C ARG A 253 42.41 -14.92 8.95
N THR A 254 42.52 -13.88 9.76
CA THR A 254 43.77 -13.52 10.46
C THR A 254 43.77 -13.88 11.94
N LEU A 255 42.63 -14.31 12.51
CA LEU A 255 42.52 -14.60 13.94
C LEU A 255 42.63 -16.10 14.22
N ARG A 256 43.67 -16.53 14.96
CA ARG A 256 43.94 -17.94 15.27
C ARG A 256 43.27 -18.38 16.57
N CYS A 257 42.52 -19.47 16.53
CA CYS A 257 41.97 -20.11 17.72
C CYS A 257 43.09 -20.72 18.60
N LYS A 258 43.07 -20.44 19.91
CA LYS A 258 44.05 -20.97 20.87
C LYS A 258 43.89 -22.47 21.16
N GLU A 259 42.69 -23.01 20.98
CA GLU A 259 42.39 -24.42 21.30
C GLU A 259 42.74 -25.36 20.15
N CYS A 260 42.31 -25.04 18.92
CA CYS A 260 42.45 -25.93 17.76
C CYS A 260 43.36 -25.38 16.66
N GLY A 261 43.79 -24.11 16.74
CA GLY A 261 44.70 -23.50 15.76
C GLY A 261 44.05 -23.04 14.45
N THR A 262 42.74 -23.22 14.26
CA THR A 262 42.02 -22.76 13.05
C THR A 262 42.06 -21.24 12.91
N MET A 263 42.21 -20.76 11.68
CA MET A 263 42.11 -19.34 11.33
C MET A 263 40.65 -18.96 11.09
N ASN A 264 40.18 -17.93 11.78
CA ASN A 264 38.81 -17.43 11.79
C ASN A 264 38.80 -15.96 11.36
N LEU A 265 37.61 -15.44 11.08
CA LEU A 265 37.45 -14.03 10.71
C LEU A 265 37.65 -13.14 11.95
N PRO A 266 38.23 -11.93 11.80
CA PRO A 266 38.36 -10.98 12.92
C PRO A 266 37.03 -10.56 13.57
N THR A 267 35.92 -10.72 12.85
CA THR A 267 34.56 -10.41 13.33
C THR A 267 33.91 -11.58 14.09
N GLU A 268 34.51 -12.77 14.09
CA GLU A 268 33.94 -13.96 14.76
C GLU A 268 34.34 -14.02 16.24
N TRP A 269 33.35 -14.30 17.09
CA TRP A 269 33.54 -14.39 18.55
C TRP A 269 33.84 -15.82 19.02
N TYR A 270 33.57 -16.80 18.16
CA TYR A 270 33.77 -18.22 18.43
C TYR A 270 34.39 -18.90 17.21
N CYS A 271 35.23 -19.90 17.45
CA CYS A 271 35.86 -20.66 16.38
C CYS A 271 34.82 -21.50 15.63
N GLY A 272 34.76 -21.36 14.31
CA GLY A 272 33.86 -22.16 13.46
C GLY A 272 34.13 -23.67 13.46
N GLN A 273 35.27 -24.11 13.99
CA GLN A 273 35.67 -25.51 13.99
C GLN A 273 35.54 -26.21 15.35
N CYS A 274 35.95 -25.57 16.46
CA CYS A 274 35.87 -26.18 17.79
C CYS A 274 34.91 -25.46 18.76
N GLY A 275 34.34 -24.31 18.37
CA GLY A 275 33.47 -23.52 19.24
C GLY A 275 34.19 -22.75 20.37
N GLY A 276 35.52 -22.86 20.47
CA GLY A 276 36.31 -22.13 21.45
C GLY A 276 36.18 -20.61 21.27
N GLN A 277 36.17 -19.87 22.37
CA GLN A 277 36.04 -18.41 22.35
C GLN A 277 37.27 -17.76 21.72
N LEU A 278 37.03 -16.79 20.84
CA LEU A 278 38.06 -16.02 20.16
C LEU A 278 38.19 -14.65 20.85
N ASP A 279 39.39 -14.30 21.31
CA ASP A 279 39.68 -12.98 21.86
C ASP A 279 39.83 -12.00 20.68
N ALA A 280 38.72 -11.44 20.20
CA ALA A 280 38.76 -10.35 19.24
C ALA A 280 39.42 -9.12 19.90
N VAL A 281 40.45 -8.56 19.26
CA VAL A 281 41.12 -7.30 19.67
C VAL A 281 40.46 -6.12 19.00
#